data_AF-A0A2E8KBA6-F1
#
_entry.id   AF-A0A2E8KBA6-F1
#
_cell.length_a   1.000
_cell.length_b   1.000
_cell.length_c   1.000
_cell.angle_alpha   90.00
_cell.angle_beta   90.00
_cell.angle_gamma   90.00
#
_symmetry.space_group_name_H-M   'P 1'
#
loop_
_entity.id
_entity.type
_entity.pdbx_description
1 polymer ?
#
loop_
_entity_poly.entity_id
_entity_poly.type
_entity_poly.pdbx_seq_one_letter_code
_entity_poly.pdbx_strand_id
1 'polypeptide(L)'
;MSVGVWEPGNPSSVSPEQIVAVVEQARQVDVEQLKLNCDEAFVADHAWMMKLEESEWRSAESLSAEDLVGLIRFFTLAEMQLQGWEAGSKNPVIYLVRMLKSRGEFSAELRKWVRANTDNRFLPNGAAL
;
A
#
# COMPACT_ATOMS: atom_id res chain seq x y z
N MET A 1 -27.01 -10.93 4.65
CA MET A 1 -25.87 -11.79 5.00
C MET A 1 -25.21 -12.21 3.71
N SER A 2 -24.08 -11.60 3.36
CA SER A 2 -23.28 -11.97 2.19
C SER A 2 -21.81 -11.72 2.53
N VAL A 3 -21.25 -12.52 3.44
CA VAL A 3 -19.80 -12.61 3.57
C VAL A 3 -19.37 -13.59 2.49
N GLY A 4 -18.87 -13.04 1.39
CA GLY A 4 -18.26 -13.82 0.32
C GLY A 4 -17.16 -14.68 0.91
N VAL A 5 -17.26 -15.98 0.66
CA VAL A 5 -16.27 -16.99 1.01
C VAL A 5 -14.93 -16.57 0.41
N TRP A 6 -13.94 -16.40 1.27
CA TRP A 6 -12.55 -16.20 0.88
C TRP A 6 -11.98 -17.54 0.40
N GLU A 7 -11.75 -17.67 -0.90
CA GLU A 7 -11.07 -18.83 -1.49
C GLU A 7 -9.56 -18.55 -1.54
N PRO A 8 -8.69 -19.44 -1.03
CA PRO A 8 -7.24 -19.28 -1.10
C PRO A 8 -6.72 -19.64 -2.50
N GLY A 9 -7.24 -18.97 -3.51
CA GLY A 9 -6.72 -19.00 -4.87
C GLY A 9 -5.76 -17.84 -5.02
N ASN A 10 -4.49 -18.07 -4.67
CA ASN A 10 -3.35 -17.14 -4.79
C ASN A 10 -3.61 -16.03 -5.84
N PRO A 11 -4.19 -14.89 -5.46
CA PRO A 11 -4.68 -13.94 -6.46
C PRO A 11 -3.46 -13.28 -7.09
N SER A 12 -3.22 -13.59 -8.36
CA SER A 12 -2.12 -13.01 -9.13
C SER A 12 -2.28 -11.50 -9.35
N SER A 13 -3.43 -10.93 -8.98
CA SER A 13 -3.86 -9.56 -9.31
C SER A 13 -4.69 -8.93 -8.19
N VAL A 14 -4.50 -7.63 -7.94
CA VAL A 14 -5.39 -6.86 -7.05
C VAL A 14 -6.58 -6.35 -7.82
N SER A 15 -7.79 -6.77 -7.41
CA SER A 15 -9.03 -6.17 -7.91
C SER A 15 -9.19 -4.74 -7.37
N PRO A 16 -9.80 -3.81 -8.12
CA PRO A 16 -10.07 -2.46 -7.63
C PRO A 16 -10.89 -2.44 -6.33
N GLU A 17 -11.78 -3.42 -6.13
CA GLU A 17 -12.55 -3.58 -4.89
C GLU A 17 -11.67 -3.87 -3.65
N GLN A 18 -10.58 -4.63 -3.82
CA GLN A 18 -9.61 -4.89 -2.74
C GLN A 18 -8.80 -3.63 -2.44
N ILE A 19 -8.40 -2.87 -3.47
CA ILE A 19 -7.69 -1.61 -3.26
C ILE A 19 -8.58 -0.63 -2.49
N VAL A 20 -9.87 -0.53 -2.86
CA VAL A 20 -10.84 0.31 -2.15
C VAL A 20 -11.02 -0.16 -0.71
N ALA A 21 -11.07 -1.46 -0.45
CA ALA A 21 -11.12 -1.99 0.92
C ALA A 21 -9.90 -1.56 1.76
N VAL A 22 -8.68 -1.61 1.19
CA VAL A 22 -7.46 -1.13 1.86
C VAL A 22 -7.49 0.39 2.06
N VAL A 23 -7.98 1.16 1.09
CA VAL A 23 -8.15 2.62 1.22
C VAL A 23 -9.09 2.95 2.37
N GLU A 24 -10.25 2.30 2.44
CA GLU A 24 -11.23 2.50 3.51
C GLU A 24 -10.64 2.10 4.86
N GLN A 25 -9.90 0.97 4.93
CA GLN A 25 -9.18 0.59 6.13
C GLN A 25 -8.14 1.65 6.53
N ALA A 26 -7.37 2.18 5.57
CA ALA A 26 -6.39 3.23 5.81
C ALA A 26 -7.00 4.56 6.26
N ARG A 27 -8.27 4.82 5.92
CA ARG A 27 -9.04 5.98 6.38
C ARG A 27 -9.62 5.79 7.79
N GLN A 28 -10.03 4.56 8.11
CA GLN A 28 -10.64 4.23 9.40
C GLN A 28 -9.60 3.96 10.49
N VAL A 29 -8.47 3.38 10.11
CA VAL A 29 -7.37 3.06 11.01
C VAL A 29 -6.44 4.25 11.11
N ASP A 30 -6.09 4.60 12.35
CA ASP A 30 -4.96 5.48 12.59
C ASP A 30 -3.70 4.80 12.06
N VAL A 31 -3.22 5.27 10.91
CA VAL A 31 -2.08 4.67 10.21
C VAL A 31 -0.83 4.66 11.09
N GLU A 32 -0.68 5.61 12.01
CA GLU A 32 0.46 5.68 12.93
C GLU A 32 0.45 4.51 13.94
N GLN A 33 -0.72 3.94 14.22
CA GLN A 33 -0.92 2.79 15.10
C GLN A 33 -1.42 1.54 14.35
N LEU A 34 -0.95 1.36 13.11
CA LEU A 34 -1.36 0.26 12.23
C LEU A 34 -1.27 -1.12 12.90
N LYS A 35 -0.17 -1.44 13.59
CA LYS A 35 -0.03 -2.73 14.29
C LYS A 35 -1.02 -2.94 15.44
N LEU A 36 -1.49 -1.87 16.07
CA LEU A 36 -2.46 -1.97 17.17
C LEU A 36 -3.89 -2.09 16.66
N ASN A 37 -4.18 -1.48 15.51
CA ASN A 37 -5.52 -1.28 14.99
C ASN A 37 -5.87 -2.18 13.80
N CYS A 38 -4.89 -2.87 13.22
CA CYS A 38 -5.11 -3.74 12.07
C CYS A 38 -5.27 -5.19 12.54
N ASP A 39 -6.37 -5.82 12.13
CA ASP A 39 -6.65 -7.23 12.42
C ASP A 39 -5.54 -8.12 11.86
N GLU A 40 -5.01 -9.02 12.69
CA GLU A 40 -3.94 -9.94 12.29
C GLU A 40 -4.36 -10.83 11.11
N ALA A 41 -5.65 -11.18 11.03
CA ALA A 41 -6.24 -11.85 9.89
C ALA A 41 -6.15 -11.00 8.61
N PHE A 42 -6.52 -9.72 8.66
CA PHE A 42 -6.41 -8.78 7.54
C PHE A 42 -4.95 -8.61 7.09
N VAL A 43 -4.04 -8.50 8.05
CA VAL A 43 -2.59 -8.40 7.82
C VAL A 43 -2.07 -9.61 7.06
N ALA A 44 -2.41 -10.82 7.48
CA ALA A 44 -2.02 -12.05 6.78
C ALA A 44 -2.68 -12.15 5.40
N ASP A 45 -3.93 -11.70 5.30
CA ASP A 45 -4.74 -11.74 4.08
C ASP A 45 -4.22 -10.78 3.00
N HIS A 46 -3.59 -9.66 3.36
CA HIS A 46 -3.16 -8.62 2.41
C HIS A 46 -1.64 -8.55 2.23
N ALA A 47 -0.84 -9.32 2.99
CA ALA A 47 0.62 -9.34 2.89
C ALA A 47 1.13 -9.67 1.47
N TRP A 48 0.39 -10.48 0.70
CA TRP A 48 0.75 -10.83 -0.66
C TRP A 48 0.75 -9.62 -1.61
N MET A 49 -0.05 -8.59 -1.32
CA MET A 49 -0.12 -7.36 -2.14
C MET A 49 1.21 -6.61 -2.19
N MET A 50 2.02 -6.71 -1.13
CA MET A 50 3.33 -6.07 -1.06
C MET A 50 4.32 -6.63 -2.10
N LYS A 51 4.09 -7.86 -2.59
CA LYS A 51 5.00 -8.58 -3.50
C LYS A 51 4.56 -8.53 -4.97
N LEU A 52 3.49 -7.80 -5.27
CA LEU A 52 2.92 -7.70 -6.61
C LEU A 52 3.74 -6.79 -7.52
N GLU A 53 3.56 -6.99 -8.82
CA GLU A 53 4.21 -6.19 -9.85
C GLU A 53 3.43 -4.91 -10.15
N GLU A 54 4.12 -3.91 -10.74
CA GLU A 54 3.52 -2.63 -11.13
C GLU A 54 2.24 -2.78 -11.97
N SER A 55 2.20 -3.79 -12.85
CA SER A 55 1.06 -4.07 -13.72
C SER A 55 -0.24 -4.28 -12.95
N GLU A 56 -0.16 -4.88 -11.76
CA GLU A 56 -1.31 -5.18 -10.91
C GLU A 56 -1.84 -3.93 -10.20
N TRP A 57 -0.96 -2.93 -10.02
CA TRP A 57 -1.33 -1.64 -9.42
C TRP A 57 -1.95 -0.66 -10.41
N ARG A 58 -2.03 -0.98 -11.70
CA ARG A 58 -2.68 -0.10 -12.71
C ARG A 58 -4.12 0.27 -12.35
N SER A 59 -4.84 -0.64 -11.70
CA SER A 59 -6.21 -0.36 -11.22
C SER A 59 -6.26 0.80 -10.21
N ALA A 60 -5.19 1.00 -9.43
CA ALA A 60 -5.05 2.13 -8.52
C ALA A 60 -4.94 3.49 -9.24
N GLU A 61 -4.59 3.51 -10.54
CA GLU A 61 -4.58 4.74 -11.33
C GLU A 61 -5.99 5.33 -11.54
N SER A 62 -7.05 4.61 -11.23
CA SER A 62 -8.40 5.19 -11.23
C SER A 62 -8.73 5.97 -9.94
N LEU A 63 -7.91 5.84 -8.90
CA LEU A 63 -8.15 6.45 -7.58
C LEU A 63 -7.79 7.93 -7.54
N SER A 64 -8.34 8.63 -6.56
CA SER A 64 -8.03 10.03 -6.29
C SER A 64 -6.63 10.18 -5.67
N ALA A 65 -6.03 11.36 -5.75
CA ALA A 65 -4.73 11.59 -5.12
C ALA A 65 -4.77 11.38 -3.61
N GLU A 66 -5.85 11.77 -2.93
CA GLU A 66 -6.04 11.55 -1.50
C GLU A 66 -5.99 10.05 -1.14
N ASP A 67 -6.61 9.20 -1.96
CA ASP A 67 -6.61 7.75 -1.77
C ASP A 67 -5.23 7.15 -1.99
N LEU A 68 -4.54 7.58 -3.04
CA LEU A 68 -3.16 7.18 -3.31
C LEU A 68 -2.22 7.58 -2.17
N VAL A 69 -2.40 8.79 -1.62
CA VAL A 69 -1.64 9.26 -0.45
C VAL A 69 -1.93 8.39 0.78
N GLY A 70 -3.20 8.06 1.02
CA GLY A 70 -3.60 7.16 2.10
C GLY A 70 -2.94 5.78 1.98
N LEU A 71 -2.99 5.18 0.78
CA LEU A 71 -2.33 3.90 0.50
C LEU A 71 -0.81 3.97 0.68
N ILE A 72 -0.18 5.04 0.20
CA ILE A 72 1.26 5.24 0.38
C ILE A 72 1.62 5.24 1.86
N ARG A 73 0.86 5.98 2.68
CA ARG A 73 1.09 6.03 4.13
C ARG A 73 0.88 4.68 4.78
N PHE A 74 -0.21 4.01 4.41
CA PHE A 74 -0.57 2.69 4.90
C PHE A 74 0.53 1.67 4.61
N PHE A 75 0.93 1.49 3.35
CA PHE A 75 1.96 0.50 2.97
C PHE A 75 3.34 0.84 3.53
N THR A 76 3.69 2.13 3.67
CA THR A 76 4.95 2.54 4.29
C THR A 76 5.02 2.09 5.75
N LEU A 77 3.95 2.33 6.52
CA LEU A 77 3.89 1.94 7.92
C LEU A 77 3.66 0.44 8.10
N ALA A 78 2.89 -0.18 7.20
CA ALA A 78 2.69 -1.61 7.17
C ALA A 78 4.02 -2.37 7.01
N GLU A 79 4.91 -1.93 6.12
CA GLU A 79 6.24 -2.55 5.99
C GLU A 79 7.08 -2.46 7.27
N MET A 80 6.95 -1.36 8.02
CA MET A 80 7.71 -1.13 9.25
C MET A 80 7.13 -1.82 10.47
N GLN A 81 5.81 -1.85 10.58
CA GLN A 81 5.11 -2.31 11.77
C GLN A 81 4.65 -3.77 11.68
N LEU A 82 4.36 -4.27 10.47
CA LEU A 82 3.80 -5.60 10.23
C LEU A 82 4.90 -6.55 9.72
N GLN A 83 5.06 -7.66 10.43
CA GLN A 83 6.02 -8.69 10.06
C GLN A 83 5.54 -9.45 8.80
N GLY A 84 6.43 -9.64 7.81
CA GLY A 84 6.11 -10.34 6.56
C GLY A 84 5.60 -9.45 5.42
N TRP A 85 5.40 -8.16 5.69
CA TRP A 85 5.07 -7.13 4.69
C TRP A 85 6.30 -6.52 4.02
N GLU A 86 7.49 -6.97 4.39
CA GLU A 86 8.77 -6.54 3.82
C GLU A 86 8.88 -6.92 2.33
N ALA A 87 8.79 -5.92 1.46
CA ALA A 87 8.93 -6.08 0.01
C ALA A 87 10.13 -5.34 -0.58
N GLY A 88 10.71 -4.39 0.15
CA GLY A 88 11.94 -3.73 -0.26
C GLY A 88 11.75 -2.97 -1.58
N SER A 89 12.44 -3.40 -2.63
CA SER A 89 12.34 -2.79 -3.97
C SER A 89 11.06 -3.13 -4.74
N LYS A 90 10.27 -4.10 -4.26
CA LYS A 90 8.97 -4.47 -4.83
C LYS A 90 7.79 -3.77 -4.14
N ASN A 91 8.07 -2.90 -3.19
CA ASN A 91 7.04 -2.28 -2.38
C ASN A 91 6.08 -1.43 -3.27
N PRO A 92 4.75 -1.61 -3.13
CA PRO A 92 3.76 -0.93 -3.95
C PRO A 92 3.80 0.59 -3.85
N VAL A 93 4.31 1.15 -2.75
CA VAL A 93 4.52 2.59 -2.57
C VAL A 93 5.32 3.19 -3.72
N ILE A 94 6.28 2.46 -4.29
CA ILE A 94 7.10 2.92 -5.41
C ILE A 94 6.21 3.23 -6.62
N TYR A 95 5.27 2.32 -6.92
CA TYR A 95 4.35 2.45 -8.04
C TYR A 95 3.33 3.57 -7.78
N LEU A 96 2.74 3.62 -6.59
CA LEU A 96 1.80 4.67 -6.19
C LEU A 96 2.44 6.07 -6.24
N VAL A 97 3.69 6.20 -5.79
CA VAL A 97 4.45 7.45 -5.89
C VAL A 97 4.72 7.82 -7.35
N ARG A 98 5.03 6.86 -8.23
CA ARG A 98 5.17 7.11 -9.67
C ARG A 98 3.86 7.63 -10.28
N MET A 99 2.72 7.05 -9.89
CA MET A 99 1.40 7.50 -10.34
C MET A 99 1.10 8.93 -9.91
N LEU A 100 1.33 9.28 -8.64
CA LEU A 100 1.17 10.65 -8.15
C LEU A 100 2.11 11.64 -8.85
N LYS A 101 3.35 11.24 -9.13
CA LYS A 101 4.30 12.08 -9.88
C LYS A 101 3.84 12.32 -11.32
N SER A 102 3.31 11.30 -11.98
CA SER A 102 2.75 11.41 -13.34
C SER A 102 1.61 12.44 -13.39
N ARG A 103 0.84 12.56 -12.31
CA ARG A 103 -0.25 13.53 -12.15
C ARG A 103 0.19 14.92 -11.69
N GLY A 104 1.44 15.09 -11.24
CA GLY A 104 1.91 16.34 -10.63
C GLY A 104 1.37 16.59 -9.22
N GLU A 105 0.78 15.58 -8.57
CA GLU A 105 0.16 15.69 -7.23
C GLU A 105 1.09 15.17 -6.11
N PHE A 106 2.30 14.71 -6.47
CA PHE A 106 3.27 14.25 -5.48
C PHE A 106 3.92 15.41 -4.73
N SER A 107 3.56 15.57 -3.46
CA SER A 107 4.09 16.63 -2.60
C SER A 107 5.46 16.29 -2.01
N ALA A 108 6.31 17.32 -1.83
CA ALA A 108 7.60 17.17 -1.15
C ALA A 108 7.44 16.76 0.32
N GLU A 109 6.32 17.13 0.95
CA GLU A 109 5.98 16.74 2.32
C GLU A 109 5.74 15.24 2.43
N LEU A 110 4.96 14.65 1.51
CA LEU A 110 4.76 13.20 1.48
C LEU A 110 6.08 12.46 1.29
N ARG A 111 6.96 12.97 0.42
CA ARG A 111 8.29 12.40 0.23
C ARG A 111 9.11 12.36 1.53
N LYS A 112 9.09 13.44 2.31
CA LYS A 112 9.78 13.53 3.60
C LYS A 112 9.13 12.60 4.62
N TRP A 113 7.80 12.56 4.66
CA TRP A 113 7.04 11.71 5.55
C TRP A 113 7.36 10.23 5.31
N VAL A 114 7.36 9.76 4.06
CA VAL A 114 7.67 8.36 3.74
C VAL A 114 9.07 8.00 4.23
N ARG A 115 10.08 8.85 3.96
CA ARG A 115 11.47 8.64 4.42
C ARG A 115 11.65 8.65 5.93
N ALA A 116 10.81 9.38 6.66
CA ALA A 116 10.88 9.43 8.11
C ALA A 116 10.20 8.21 8.76
N ASN A 117 9.30 7.56 8.04
CA ASN A 117 8.46 6.47 8.52
C ASN A 117 8.84 5.10 7.94
N THR A 118 10.00 4.99 7.27
CA THR A 118 10.50 3.72 6.75
C THR A 118 12.02 3.66 6.78
N ASP A 119 12.57 2.48 7.11
CA ASP A 119 13.99 2.15 6.96
C ASP A 119 14.31 1.60 5.55
N ASN A 120 13.30 1.44 4.69
CA ASN A 120 13.49 0.93 3.35
C ASN A 120 14.14 1.99 2.45
N ARG A 121 15.43 1.81 2.18
CA ARG A 121 16.25 2.68 1.30
C ARG A 121 15.69 2.84 -0.12
N PHE A 122 14.86 1.90 -0.58
CA PHE A 122 14.23 1.96 -1.90
C PHE A 122 13.08 2.97 -1.91
N LEU A 123 12.40 3.23 -0.78
CA LEU A 123 11.33 4.21 -0.73
C LEU A 123 11.88 5.65 -0.71
N PRO A 124 11.22 6.62 -1.38
CA PRO A 124 9.97 6.51 -2.14
C PRO A 124 10.15 6.32 -3.66
N ASN A 125 11.38 6.19 -4.16
CA ASN A 125 11.67 6.22 -5.60
C ASN A 125 11.89 4.84 -6.24
N GLY A 126 11.92 3.78 -5.44
CA GLY A 126 12.39 2.45 -5.82
C GLY A 126 13.90 2.34 -5.87
N ALA A 127 14.38 1.19 -6.33
CA ALA A 127 15.77 1.01 -6.70
C ALA A 127 16.12 2.03 -7.79
N ALA A 128 17.09 2.89 -7.51
CA ALA A 128 17.74 3.69 -8.54
C ALA A 128 18.53 2.72 -9.42
N LEU A 129 17.91 2.26 -10.50
CA LEU A 129 18.57 1.65 -11.64
C LEU A 129 19.12 2.75 -12.55
#